data_AF-A0A1V5U3Y0-F1
#
_entry.id   AF-A0A1V5U3Y0-F1
#
_cell.length_a   1.000
_cell.length_b   1.000
_cell.length_c   1.000
_cell.angle_alpha   90.00
_cell.angle_beta   90.00
_cell.angle_gamma   90.00
#
_symmetry.space_group_name_H-M   'P 1'
#
loop_
_entity.id
_entity.type
_entity.pdbx_description
1 polymer ?
#
loop_
_entity_poly.entity_id
_entity_poly.type
_entity_poly.pdbx_seq_one_letter_code
_entity_poly.pdbx_strand_id
1 'polypeptide(L)' 'MILAAAALLRENPHPGEAEIREGIAGNICRCSGYVNIVRAIAAASGELEAKRDES' A
#
# COMPACT_ATOMS: atom_id res chain seq x y z
N MET A 1 -5.60 -3.07 -8.69
CA MET A 1 -4.63 -2.40 -7.80
C MET A 1 -5.07 -1.00 -7.40
N ILE A 2 -5.14 -0.02 -8.31
CA ILE A 2 -5.46 1.37 -7.93
C ILE A 2 -6.82 1.49 -7.21
N LEU A 3 -7.88 0.87 -7.72
CA LEU A 3 -9.21 0.94 -7.08
C LEU A 3 -9.25 0.26 -5.70
N ALA A 4 -8.62 -0.91 -5.56
CA ALA A 4 -8.54 -1.62 -4.28
C ALA A 4 -7.70 -0.83 -3.26
N ALA A 5 -6.56 -0.27 -3.69
CA ALA A 5 -5.74 0.60 -2.86
C ALA A 5 -6.48 1.87 -2.43
N ALA A 6 -7.21 2.52 -3.36
CA ALA A 6 -8.00 3.70 -3.04
C ALA A 6 -9.15 3.38 -2.07
N ALA A 7 -9.79 2.23 -2.20
CA ALA A 7 -10.80 1.77 -1.23
C ALA A 7 -10.18 1.52 0.14
N LEU A 8 -9.06 0.77 0.20
CA LEU A 8 -8.30 0.53 1.43
C LEU A 8 -7.92 1.85 2.13
N LEU A 9 -7.34 2.80 1.40
CA LEU A 9 -6.88 4.08 1.98
C LEU A 9 -8.02 5.00 2.42
N ARG A 10 -9.23 4.81 1.87
CA ARG A 10 -10.43 5.52 2.35
C ARG A 10 -10.94 4.96 3.67
N GLU A 11 -10.79 3.66 3.90
CA GLU A 11 -11.23 2.97 5.12
C GLU A 11 -10.18 3.04 6.23
N ASN A 12 -8.91 2.82 5.87
CA ASN A 12 -7.75 2.92 6.73
C ASN A 12 -6.68 3.81 6.05
N PRO A 13 -6.58 5.10 6.40
CA PRO A 13 -5.62 6.04 5.81
C PRO A 13 -4.16 5.71 6.09
N HIS A 14 -3.86 4.94 7.14
CA HIS A 14 -2.50 4.56 7.55
C HIS A 14 -2.41 3.03 7.77
N PRO A 15 -2.61 2.22 6.72
CA PRO A 15 -2.57 0.78 6.84
C PRO A 15 -1.13 0.29 6.90
N GLY A 16 -0.81 -0.59 7.83
CA GLY A 16 0.49 -1.25 7.87
C GLY A 16 0.68 -2.20 6.69
N GLU A 17 1.93 -2.67 6.48
CA GLU A 17 2.28 -3.51 5.33
C GLU A 17 1.41 -4.78 5.20
N ALA A 18 1.09 -5.43 6.33
CA ALA A 18 0.25 -6.63 6.35
C ALA A 18 -1.18 -6.33 5.90
N GLU A 19 -1.74 -5.20 6.33
CA GLU A 19 -3.09 -4.76 5.95
C GLU A 19 -3.14 -4.37 4.47
N ILE A 20 -2.07 -3.74 3.95
CA ILE A 20 -1.94 -3.46 2.52
C ILE A 20 -1.95 -4.75 1.71
N ARG A 21 -1.18 -5.77 2.13
CA ARG A 21 -1.11 -7.06 1.44
C ARG A 21 -2.46 -7.77 1.44
N GLU A 22 -3.15 -7.78 2.57
CA GLU A 22 -4.49 -8.37 2.67
C GLU A 22 -5.50 -7.61 1.80
N GLY A 23 -5.51 -6.27 1.87
CA GLY A 23 -6.41 -5.41 1.12
C GLY A 23 -6.26 -5.52 -0.40
N ILE A 24 -5.12 -6.00 -0.90
CA ILE A 24 -4.89 -6.25 -2.33
C ILE A 24 -4.82 -7.73 -2.70
N ALA A 25 -5.02 -8.67 -1.76
CA ALA A 25 -4.84 -10.11 -2.00
C ALA A 25 -5.74 -10.65 -3.14
N GLY A 26 -6.93 -10.07 -3.33
CA GLY A 26 -7.85 -10.40 -4.44
C GLY A 26 -7.45 -9.83 -5.81
N ASN A 27 -6.39 -9.02 -5.89
CA ASN A 27 -5.93 -8.40 -7.14
C ASN A 27 -4.68 -9.13 -7.64
N ILE A 28 -4.82 -9.99 -8.65
CA ILE A 28 -3.67 -10.74 -9.18
C ILE A 28 -2.77 -9.81 -10.03
N CYS A 29 -1.47 -9.84 -9.75
CA CYS A 29 -0.46 -9.16 -10.56
C CYS A 29 0.68 -10.11 -10.94
N ARG A 30 1.09 -10.11 -12.22
CA ARG A 30 2.14 -11.01 -12.73
C ARG A 30 3.52 -10.37 -12.84
N CYS A 31 3.61 -9.04 -12.96
CA CYS A 31 4.87 -8.38 -13.35
C CYS A 31 5.71 -7.91 -12.16
N SER A 32 5.09 -7.44 -11.07
CA SER A 32 5.80 -6.70 -10.00
C SER A 32 6.18 -7.55 -8.77
N GLY A 33 5.66 -8.76 -8.65
CA GLY A 33 5.82 -9.58 -7.44
C GLY A 33 5.26 -8.93 -6.17
N TYR A 34 4.31 -7.99 -6.28
CA TYR A 34 3.64 -7.24 -5.20
C TYR A 34 4.50 -6.25 -4.41
N VAL A 35 5.83 -6.42 -4.34
CA VAL A 35 6.72 -5.56 -3.53
C VAL A 35 6.54 -4.07 -3.86
N ASN A 36 6.59 -3.70 -5.15
CA ASN A 36 6.48 -2.30 -5.56
C ASN A 36 5.06 -1.74 -5.40
N ILE A 37 4.04 -2.60 -5.42
CA ILE A 37 2.64 -2.18 -5.21
C ILE A 37 2.44 -1.84 -3.74
N VAL A 38 2.92 -2.70 -2.84
CA VAL A 38 2.86 -2.48 -1.40
C VAL A 38 3.59 -1.19 -1.03
N ARG A 39 4.80 -0.98 -1.56
CA ARG A 39 5.56 0.27 -1.36
C ARG A 39 4.82 1.51 -1.89
N ALA A 40 4.19 1.42 -3.07
CA ALA A 40 3.45 2.55 -3.62
C ALA A 40 2.24 2.93 -2.77
N ILE A 41 1.54 1.95 -2.19
CA ILE A 41 0.40 2.19 -1.31
C ILE A 41 0.87 2.81 0.02
N ALA A 42 1.94 2.28 0.61
CA ALA A 42 2.56 2.87 1.81
C ALA A 42 3.09 4.29 1.59
N ALA A 43 3.47 4.64 0.36
CA ALA A 43 3.82 6.02 0.01
C ALA A 43 2.57 6.90 -0.07
N ALA A 44 1.51 6.40 -0.70
CA ALA A 44 0.24 7.11 -0.81
C ALA A 44 -0.47 7.31 0.53
N SER A 45 -0.24 6.45 1.52
CA SER A 45 -0.73 6.59 2.91
C SER A 45 0.07 7.59 3.76
N GLY A 46 1.20 8.11 3.25
CA GLY A 46 2.11 8.98 3.98
C GLY A 46 3.11 8.26 4.90
N GLU A 47 3.06 6.92 5.01
CA GLU A 47 3.98 6.17 5.87
C GLU A 47 5.44 6.21 5.39
N LEU A 48 5.69 6.31 4.08
CA LEU A 48 7.05 6.45 3.56
C LEU A 48 7.62 7.87 3.67
N GLU A 49 6.77 8.90 3.78
CA GLU A 49 7.23 10.27 4.06
C GLU A 49 7.68 10.39 5.52
N ALA A 50 6.91 9.83 6.46
CA ALA A 50 7.26 9.79 7.89
C ALA A 50 8.63 9.12 8.15
N LYS A 51 8.95 8.05 7.41
CA LYS A 51 10.25 7.35 7.53
C LYS A 51 11.44 8.09 6.92
N ARG A 52 11.21 9.11 6.07
CA ARG A 52 12.30 9.83 5.38
C ARG A 52 12.77 11.08 6.14
N ASP A 53 11.90 11.65 6.98
CA ASP A 53 12.27 12.73 7.91
C ASP A 53 12.97 12.24 9.19
N GLU A 54 12.99 10.92 9.43
CA GLU A 54 13.60 10.28 10.60
C GLU A 54 15.04 9.78 10.36
N SER A 55 15.67 10.17 9.22
CA SER A 55 17.02 9.72 8.82
C SER A 55 17.98 10.85 8.44
#